data_AF-A0A061BAL0-F1
#
_entry.id   AF-A0A061BAL0-F1
#
_cell.length_a   1.000
_cell.length_b   1.000
_cell.length_c   1.000
_cell.angle_alpha   90.00
_cell.angle_beta   90.00
_cell.angle_gamma   90.00
#
_symmetry.space_group_name_H-M   'P 1'
#
loop_
_entity.id
_entity.type
_entity.pdbx_description
1 polymer ?
#
loop_
_entity_poly.entity_id
_entity_poly.type
_entity_poly.pdbx_seq_one_letter_code
_entity_poly.pdbx_strand_id
1 'polypeptide(L)'
;MSLYGLVTENPTPESITNILQEISSLFDTSIDLAVKSTDLETELYTLDPEDPSARDRYKQLLAELKEQLVPLSKESAKLDELEKKLHQSHRLAIKELKDLNLTSFEQTNKTAEFLFDEDMRSAEIEKLVDEQGVLKPIELDEGEVIDMTLSKDEMMKILTLESNKRGMATLKNEYLLLPKMQALKAKYEALARQEKELKEFLFDGVSSMNTKVQATKRTLQ
;
A
#
# COMPACT_ATOMS: atom_id res chain seq x y z
N MET A 1 -12.61 40.83 -27.66
CA MET A 1 -12.85 41.17 -26.25
C MET A 1 -13.65 40.03 -25.65
N SER A 2 -13.09 39.37 -24.63
CA SER A 2 -13.74 38.24 -23.95
C SER A 2 -14.80 38.78 -23.00
N LEU A 3 -16.06 38.37 -23.17
CA LEU A 3 -17.20 38.76 -22.32
C LEU A 3 -17.29 37.95 -21.00
N TYR A 4 -16.25 37.21 -20.63
CA TYR A 4 -16.19 36.44 -19.38
C TYR A 4 -15.66 37.30 -18.22
N GLY A 5 -16.32 38.44 -17.97
CA GLY A 5 -16.05 39.30 -16.83
C GLY A 5 -17.08 39.11 -15.73
N LEU A 6 -16.61 38.64 -14.57
CA LEU A 6 -17.20 38.80 -13.23
C LEU A 6 -18.53 38.10 -12.93
N VAL A 7 -18.44 36.81 -12.55
CA VAL A 7 -19.26 36.26 -11.47
C VAL A 7 -18.32 35.44 -10.59
N THR A 8 -17.94 36.01 -9.44
CA THR A 8 -17.02 35.44 -8.44
C THR A 8 -17.75 34.70 -7.32
N GLU A 9 -18.94 34.18 -7.60
CA GLU A 9 -19.70 33.37 -6.64
C GLU A 9 -19.91 31.98 -7.26
N ASN A 10 -19.36 30.96 -6.60
CA ASN A 10 -19.69 29.57 -6.92
C ASN A 10 -21.22 29.42 -6.78
N PRO A 11 -21.92 28.92 -7.81
CA PRO A 11 -23.37 28.78 -7.75
C PRO A 11 -23.71 27.77 -6.66
N THR A 12 -24.30 28.24 -5.55
CA THR A 12 -24.83 27.36 -4.52
C THR A 12 -26.07 26.61 -5.04
N PRO A 13 -26.43 25.45 -4.47
CA PRO A 13 -27.69 24.78 -4.78
C PRO A 13 -28.92 25.68 -4.60
N GLU A 14 -28.84 26.63 -3.66
CA GLU A 14 -29.86 27.66 -3.44
C GLU A 14 -29.95 28.63 -4.64
N SER A 15 -28.83 29.00 -5.27
CA SER A 15 -28.79 29.84 -6.48
C SER A 15 -29.51 29.19 -7.67
N ILE A 16 -29.31 27.90 -7.90
CA ILE A 16 -29.99 27.16 -8.99
C ILE A 16 -31.48 27.02 -8.71
N THR A 17 -31.85 26.71 -7.46
CA THR A 17 -33.25 26.55 -7.05
C THR A 17 -34.02 27.87 -7.20
N ASN A 18 -33.40 28.99 -6.83
CA ASN A 18 -33.99 30.32 -7.00
C ASN A 18 -34.21 30.67 -8.47
N ILE A 19 -33.25 30.35 -9.35
CA ILE A 19 -33.41 30.54 -10.81
C ILE A 19 -34.57 29.70 -11.34
N LEU A 20 -34.69 28.43 -10.92
CA LEU A 20 -35.78 27.56 -11.36
C LEU A 20 -37.16 28.03 -10.87
N GLN A 21 -37.24 28.54 -9.63
CA GLN A 21 -38.47 29.13 -9.09
C GLN A 21 -38.87 30.39 -9.87
N GLU A 22 -37.90 31.25 -10.20
CA GLU A 22 -38.15 32.46 -10.99
C GLU A 22 -38.58 32.12 -12.43
N ILE A 23 -37.95 31.13 -13.06
CA ILE A 23 -38.37 30.60 -14.37
C ILE A 23 -39.81 30.08 -14.30
N SER A 24 -40.15 29.26 -13.30
CA SER A 24 -41.50 28.70 -13.15
C SER A 24 -42.55 29.80 -13.03
N SER A 25 -42.31 30.81 -12.19
CA SER A 25 -43.24 31.93 -12.01
C SER A 25 -43.41 32.77 -13.28
N LEU A 26 -42.34 32.99 -14.04
CA LEU A 26 -42.39 33.74 -15.30
C LEU A 26 -43.05 32.93 -16.41
N PHE A 27 -42.86 31.61 -16.40
CA PHE A 27 -43.43 30.72 -17.41
C PHE A 27 -44.96 30.69 -17.32
N ASP A 28 -45.51 30.56 -16.11
CA ASP A 28 -46.97 30.59 -15.89
C ASP A 28 -47.58 31.92 -16.36
N THR A 29 -46.91 33.03 -16.03
CA THR A 29 -47.36 34.39 -16.43
C THR A 29 -47.29 34.57 -17.95
N SER A 30 -46.20 34.10 -18.58
CA SER A 30 -45.99 34.20 -20.03
C SER A 30 -46.99 33.35 -20.81
N ILE A 31 -47.33 32.15 -20.31
CA ILE A 31 -48.40 31.31 -20.89
C ILE A 31 -49.74 32.04 -20.84
N ASP A 32 -50.11 32.62 -19.70
CA ASP A 32 -51.38 33.35 -19.57
C ASP A 32 -51.46 34.54 -20.54
N LEU A 33 -50.36 35.28 -20.71
CA LEU A 33 -50.26 36.38 -21.68
C LEU A 33 -50.32 35.90 -23.13
N ALA A 34 -49.66 34.77 -23.44
CA ALA A 34 -49.68 34.18 -24.76
C ALA A 34 -51.08 33.70 -25.14
N VAL A 35 -51.78 32.99 -24.23
CA VAL A 35 -53.15 32.52 -24.43
C VAL A 35 -54.10 33.70 -24.69
N LYS A 36 -54.04 34.75 -23.85
CA LYS A 36 -54.83 35.97 -24.05
C LYS A 36 -54.53 36.65 -25.38
N SER A 37 -53.27 36.69 -25.79
CA SER A 37 -52.88 37.26 -27.08
C SER A 37 -53.46 36.46 -28.25
N THR A 38 -53.40 35.13 -28.19
CA THR A 38 -54.03 34.26 -29.20
C THR A 38 -55.55 34.37 -29.23
N ASP A 39 -56.20 34.55 -28.09
CA ASP A 39 -57.66 34.78 -28.03
C ASP A 39 -58.03 36.11 -28.72
N LEU A 40 -57.28 37.19 -28.43
CA LEU A 40 -57.46 38.50 -29.07
C LEU A 40 -57.17 38.47 -30.57
N GLU A 41 -56.13 37.76 -31.00
CA GLU A 41 -55.83 37.55 -32.42
C GLU A 41 -56.95 36.75 -33.10
N THR A 42 -57.44 35.70 -32.46
CA THR A 42 -58.56 34.90 -32.99
C THR A 42 -59.80 35.77 -33.16
N GLU A 43 -60.14 36.58 -32.15
CA GLU A 43 -61.27 37.50 -32.26
C GLU A 43 -61.08 38.50 -33.40
N LEU A 44 -59.88 39.06 -33.54
CA LEU A 44 -59.52 39.99 -34.62
C LEU A 44 -59.72 39.36 -36.01
N TYR A 45 -59.32 38.10 -36.20
CA TYR A 45 -59.46 37.38 -37.48
C TYR A 45 -60.87 36.86 -37.76
N THR A 46 -61.76 36.83 -36.76
CA THR A 46 -63.16 36.42 -36.93
C THR A 46 -64.11 37.56 -37.32
N LEU A 47 -63.67 38.81 -37.16
CA LEU A 47 -64.45 39.98 -37.57
C LEU A 47 -64.53 40.08 -39.10
N ASP A 48 -65.71 40.44 -39.62
CA ASP A 48 -65.91 40.67 -41.06
C ASP A 48 -65.25 42.00 -41.46
N PRO A 49 -64.26 41.99 -42.38
CA PRO A 49 -63.57 43.20 -42.82
C PRO A 49 -64.49 44.20 -43.54
N GLU A 50 -65.63 43.76 -44.07
CA GLU A 50 -66.58 44.60 -44.80
C GLU A 50 -67.66 45.22 -43.91
N ASP A 51 -67.73 44.86 -42.62
CA ASP A 51 -68.70 45.43 -41.66
C ASP A 51 -68.22 46.77 -41.09
N PRO A 52 -68.87 47.92 -41.45
CA PRO A 52 -68.48 49.23 -40.94
C PRO A 52 -68.70 49.40 -39.44
N SER A 53 -69.57 48.59 -38.83
CA SER A 53 -69.88 48.64 -37.40
C SER A 53 -68.82 47.95 -36.53
N ALA A 54 -67.98 47.09 -37.12
CA ALA A 54 -66.88 46.42 -36.45
C ALA A 54 -65.63 47.30 -36.26
N ARG A 55 -65.57 48.48 -36.90
CA ARG A 55 -64.38 49.33 -36.94
C ARG A 55 -63.86 49.79 -35.57
N ASP A 56 -64.77 50.06 -34.63
CA ASP A 56 -64.39 50.44 -33.27
C ASP A 56 -63.91 49.22 -32.46
N ARG A 57 -64.47 48.03 -32.71
CA ARG A 57 -63.99 46.77 -32.12
C ARG A 57 -62.59 46.41 -32.62
N TYR A 58 -62.30 46.59 -33.91
CA TYR A 58 -60.94 46.43 -34.45
C TYR A 58 -59.92 47.34 -33.74
N LYS A 59 -60.24 48.61 -33.55
CA LYS A 59 -59.36 49.55 -32.84
C LYS A 59 -59.13 49.14 -31.39
N GLN A 60 -60.18 48.68 -30.72
CA GLN A 60 -60.10 48.20 -29.34
C GLN A 60 -59.21 46.96 -29.24
N LEU A 61 -59.45 45.94 -30.09
CA LEU A 61 -58.66 44.72 -30.10
C LEU A 61 -57.18 45.00 -30.40
N LEU A 62 -56.86 45.87 -31.37
CA LEU A 62 -55.47 46.25 -31.66
C LEU A 62 -54.78 46.98 -30.49
N ALA A 63 -55.53 47.77 -29.72
CA ALA A 63 -55.00 48.42 -28.52
C ALA A 63 -54.71 47.38 -27.42
N GLU A 64 -55.66 46.48 -27.15
CA GLU A 64 -55.52 45.39 -26.18
C GLU A 64 -54.36 44.45 -26.56
N LEU A 65 -54.21 44.09 -27.83
CA LEU A 65 -53.11 43.26 -28.34
C LEU A 65 -51.74 43.90 -28.13
N LYS A 66 -51.65 45.22 -28.35
CA LYS A 66 -50.41 45.98 -28.10
C LYS A 66 -50.07 46.02 -26.61
N GLU A 67 -51.07 46.08 -25.74
CA GLU A 67 -50.87 46.04 -24.29
C GLU A 67 -50.39 44.66 -23.81
N GLN A 68 -50.77 43.56 -24.46
CA GLN A 68 -50.32 42.20 -24.11
C GLN A 68 -48.95 41.82 -24.72
N LEU A 69 -48.66 42.26 -25.95
CA LEU A 69 -47.41 41.92 -26.67
C LEU A 69 -46.14 42.48 -26.00
N VAL A 70 -46.20 43.69 -25.43
CA VAL A 70 -45.03 44.33 -24.81
C VAL A 70 -44.59 43.59 -23.53
N PRO A 71 -45.48 43.26 -22.58
CA PRO A 71 -45.15 42.38 -21.46
C PRO A 71 -44.65 41.00 -21.90
N LEU A 72 -45.34 40.35 -22.85
CA LEU A 72 -44.97 39.02 -23.34
C LEU A 72 -43.53 38.98 -23.91
N SER A 73 -43.17 39.96 -24.74
CA SER A 73 -41.80 40.07 -25.28
C SER A 73 -40.74 40.30 -24.19
N LYS A 74 -41.06 41.07 -23.15
CA LYS A 74 -40.15 41.30 -22.00
C LYS A 74 -39.96 40.04 -21.17
N GLU A 75 -41.04 39.31 -20.90
CA GLU A 75 -40.99 38.05 -20.15
C GLU A 75 -40.23 36.98 -20.93
N SER A 76 -40.45 36.87 -22.25
CA SER A 76 -39.67 35.99 -23.13
C SER A 76 -38.18 36.31 -23.09
N ALA A 77 -37.79 37.59 -23.19
CA ALA A 77 -36.39 37.98 -23.12
C ALA A 77 -35.76 37.66 -21.74
N LYS A 78 -36.54 37.77 -20.66
CA LYS A 78 -36.11 37.43 -19.31
C LYS A 78 -35.95 35.92 -19.11
N LEU A 79 -36.85 35.11 -19.69
CA LEU A 79 -36.75 33.66 -19.71
C LEU A 79 -35.47 33.19 -20.41
N ASP A 80 -35.15 33.77 -21.58
CA ASP A 80 -33.90 33.48 -22.31
C ASP A 80 -32.64 33.81 -21.48
N GLU A 81 -32.68 34.89 -20.71
CA GLU A 81 -31.57 35.27 -19.83
C GLU A 81 -31.41 34.28 -18.66
N LEU A 82 -32.51 33.90 -18.02
CA LEU A 82 -32.51 32.95 -16.93
C LEU A 82 -32.08 31.54 -17.37
N GLU A 83 -32.48 31.10 -18.56
CA GLU A 83 -32.05 29.84 -19.15
C GLU A 83 -30.53 29.82 -19.36
N LYS A 84 -29.96 30.90 -19.92
CA LYS A 84 -28.50 31.03 -20.08
C LYS A 84 -27.77 30.96 -18.74
N LYS A 85 -28.29 31.66 -17.72
CA LYS A 85 -27.74 31.62 -16.35
C LYS A 85 -27.82 30.21 -15.76
N LEU A 86 -28.95 29.53 -15.90
CA LEU A 86 -29.13 28.16 -15.44
C LEU A 86 -28.12 27.20 -16.08
N HIS A 87 -27.96 27.27 -17.40
CA HIS A 87 -27.00 26.43 -18.12
C HIS A 87 -25.56 26.71 -17.69
N GLN A 88 -25.20 27.97 -17.45
CA GLN A 88 -23.88 28.32 -16.96
C GLN A 88 -23.63 27.76 -15.56
N SER A 89 -24.58 27.93 -14.63
CA SER A 89 -24.49 27.39 -13.27
C SER A 89 -24.38 25.86 -13.27
N HIS A 90 -25.18 25.19 -14.10
CA HIS A 90 -25.14 23.73 -14.22
C HIS A 90 -23.79 23.22 -14.77
N ARG A 91 -23.21 23.91 -15.76
CA ARG A 91 -21.87 23.58 -16.29
C ARG A 91 -20.78 23.73 -15.24
N LEU A 92 -20.86 24.76 -14.40
CA LEU A 92 -19.91 24.96 -13.30
C LEU A 92 -20.02 23.82 -12.27
N ALA A 93 -21.24 23.46 -11.86
CA ALA A 93 -21.46 22.36 -10.92
C ALA A 93 -20.93 21.01 -11.47
N ILE A 94 -21.15 20.71 -12.76
CA ILE A 94 -20.59 19.51 -13.40
C ILE A 94 -19.05 19.54 -13.38
N LYS A 95 -18.45 20.70 -13.64
CA LYS A 95 -16.99 20.84 -13.62
C LYS A 95 -16.42 20.59 -12.23
N GLU A 96 -17.03 21.16 -11.19
CA GLU A 96 -16.63 20.92 -9.80
C GLU A 96 -16.73 19.45 -9.41
N LEU A 97 -17.83 18.77 -9.78
CA LEU A 97 -17.98 17.33 -9.54
C LEU A 97 -16.92 16.50 -10.26
N LYS A 98 -16.57 16.89 -11.49
CA LYS A 98 -15.50 16.25 -12.26
C LYS A 98 -14.14 16.42 -11.57
N ASP A 99 -13.82 17.63 -11.13
CA ASP A 99 -12.54 17.95 -10.49
C ASP A 99 -12.41 17.25 -9.12
N LEU A 100 -13.51 17.15 -8.37
CA LEU A 100 -13.58 16.41 -7.11
C LEU A 100 -13.39 14.90 -7.33
N ASN A 101 -14.09 14.31 -8.31
CA ASN A 101 -13.91 12.89 -8.64
C ASN A 101 -12.48 12.56 -9.06
N LEU A 102 -11.85 13.43 -9.85
CA LEU A 102 -10.47 13.22 -10.29
C LEU A 102 -9.50 13.27 -9.10
N THR A 103 -9.70 14.21 -8.18
CA THR A 103 -8.91 14.32 -6.95
C THR A 103 -9.10 13.11 -6.03
N SER A 104 -10.34 12.64 -5.85
CA SER A 104 -10.63 11.44 -5.05
C SER A 104 -10.02 10.18 -5.66
N PHE A 105 -10.03 10.07 -6.99
CA PHE A 105 -9.38 8.97 -7.69
C PHE A 105 -7.86 8.99 -7.49
N GLU A 106 -7.21 10.15 -7.63
CA GLU A 106 -5.78 10.31 -7.36
C GLU A 106 -5.40 9.95 -5.92
N GLN A 107 -6.21 10.36 -4.93
CA GLN A 107 -5.99 10.00 -3.53
C GLN A 107 -6.11 8.50 -3.30
N THR A 108 -7.16 7.88 -3.85
CA THR A 108 -7.37 6.42 -3.74
C THR A 108 -6.22 5.65 -4.35
N ASN A 109 -5.71 6.11 -5.50
CA ASN A 109 -4.56 5.49 -6.15
C ASN A 109 -3.29 5.58 -5.29
N LYS A 110 -3.00 6.75 -4.70
CA LYS A 110 -1.87 6.91 -3.75
C LYS A 110 -1.99 6.00 -2.52
N THR A 111 -3.20 5.85 -1.98
CA THR A 111 -3.44 4.93 -0.87
C THR A 111 -3.20 3.48 -1.28
N ALA A 112 -3.63 3.09 -2.49
CA ALA A 112 -3.37 1.75 -3.00
C ALA A 112 -1.87 1.48 -3.20
N GLU A 113 -1.11 2.45 -3.74
CA GLU A 113 0.36 2.37 -3.86
C GLU A 113 1.01 2.21 -2.48
N PHE A 114 0.60 2.99 -1.48
CA PHE A 114 1.12 2.87 -0.12
C PHE A 114 0.84 1.50 0.51
N LEU A 115 -0.38 0.97 0.35
CA LEU A 115 -0.74 -0.35 0.87
C LEU A 115 0.08 -1.46 0.19
N PHE A 116 0.31 -1.35 -1.11
CA PHE A 116 1.15 -2.29 -1.84
C PHE A 116 2.60 -2.25 -1.35
N ASP A 117 3.17 -1.06 -1.14
CA ASP A 117 4.54 -0.91 -0.62
C ASP A 117 4.67 -1.49 0.80
N GLU A 118 3.68 -1.28 1.67
CA GLU A 118 3.66 -1.85 3.01
C GLU A 118 3.49 -3.38 3.01
N ASP A 119 2.70 -3.93 2.09
CA ASP A 119 2.55 -5.38 1.93
C ASP A 119 3.87 -6.03 1.48
N MET A 120 4.55 -5.42 0.50
CA MET A 120 5.87 -5.87 0.05
C MET A 120 6.92 -5.83 1.18
N ARG A 121 6.93 -4.76 1.98
CA ARG A 121 7.81 -4.67 3.17
C ARG A 121 7.47 -5.72 4.20
N SER A 122 6.18 -5.94 4.47
CA SER A 122 5.73 -6.93 5.44
C SER A 122 6.13 -8.34 5.02
N ALA A 123 5.97 -8.68 3.73
CA ALA A 123 6.43 -9.95 3.18
C ALA A 123 7.96 -10.13 3.28
N GLU A 124 8.73 -9.06 3.07
CA GLU A 124 10.19 -9.09 3.25
C GLU A 124 10.57 -9.29 4.73
N ILE A 125 9.85 -8.66 5.66
CA ILE A 125 10.03 -8.86 7.11
C ILE A 125 9.69 -10.30 7.49
N GLU A 126 8.56 -10.85 7.05
CA GLU A 126 8.19 -12.25 7.32
C GLU A 126 9.26 -13.21 6.82
N LYS A 127 9.77 -12.98 5.60
CA LYS A 127 10.86 -13.79 5.05
C LYS A 127 12.13 -13.68 5.89
N LEU A 128 12.49 -12.49 6.36
CA LEU A 128 13.65 -12.29 7.24
C LEU A 128 13.46 -12.95 8.61
N VAL A 129 12.24 -12.97 9.15
CA VAL A 129 11.89 -13.67 10.40
C VAL A 129 12.03 -15.18 10.22
N ASP A 130 11.52 -15.71 9.11
CA ASP A 130 11.65 -17.14 8.77
C ASP A 130 13.13 -17.52 8.55
N GLU A 131 13.92 -16.66 7.88
CA GLU A 131 15.36 -16.87 7.65
C GLU A 131 16.20 -16.76 8.92
N GLN A 132 15.84 -15.88 9.87
CA GLN A 132 16.50 -15.81 11.18
C GLN A 132 16.28 -17.10 12.00
N GLY A 133 15.19 -17.82 11.73
CA GLY A 133 14.82 -19.03 12.45
C GLY A 133 14.54 -18.76 13.93
N VAL A 134 14.25 -19.82 14.69
CA VAL A 134 14.09 -19.73 16.14
C VAL A 134 15.47 -19.53 16.75
N LEU A 135 15.80 -18.29 17.12
CA LEU A 135 16.96 -17.97 17.95
C LEU A 135 16.85 -18.75 19.26
N LYS A 136 17.56 -19.88 19.32
CA LYS A 136 17.65 -20.66 20.56
C LYS A 136 18.51 -19.87 21.55
N PRO A 137 18.11 -19.84 22.84
CA PRO A 137 18.93 -19.21 23.86
C PRO A 137 20.33 -19.81 23.85
N ILE A 138 21.35 -18.95 23.96
CA ILE A 138 22.73 -19.41 24.11
C ILE A 138 22.86 -19.91 25.55
N GLU A 139 22.96 -21.22 25.71
CA GLU A 139 23.31 -21.83 27.01
C GLU A 139 24.77 -21.48 27.32
N LEU A 140 24.97 -20.78 28.44
CA LEU A 140 26.30 -20.52 29.01
C LEU A 140 26.70 -21.65 29.95
N ASP A 141 28.01 -21.83 30.14
CA ASP A 141 28.62 -22.90 30.94
C ASP A 141 28.14 -22.94 32.42
N GLU A 142 27.53 -21.86 32.93
CA GLU A 142 27.06 -21.73 34.31
C GLU A 142 25.53 -21.90 34.48
N GLY A 143 24.80 -22.27 33.42
CA GLY A 143 23.33 -22.42 33.46
C GLY A 143 22.56 -21.11 33.40
N GLU A 144 23.25 -20.00 33.14
CA GLU A 144 22.65 -18.71 32.85
C GLU A 144 22.16 -18.66 31.39
N VAL A 145 20.93 -18.17 31.20
CA VAL A 145 20.30 -18.00 29.90
C VAL A 145 20.38 -16.52 29.52
N ILE A 146 21.07 -16.21 28.42
CA ILE A 146 21.05 -14.85 27.86
C ILE A 146 19.71 -14.68 27.13
N ASP A 147 18.87 -13.74 27.61
CA ASP A 147 17.63 -13.35 26.92
C ASP A 147 17.75 -11.96 26.27
N MET A 148 16.72 -11.55 25.52
CA MET A 148 16.70 -10.28 24.78
C MET A 148 16.41 -9.03 25.63
N THR A 149 16.33 -9.13 26.96
CA THR A 149 16.12 -8.00 27.87
C THR A 149 17.40 -7.23 28.19
N LEU A 150 18.56 -7.80 27.87
CA LEU A 150 19.87 -7.16 28.01
C LEU A 150 20.05 -6.04 26.98
N SER A 151 20.69 -4.95 27.39
CA SER A 151 21.02 -3.88 26.44
C SER A 151 22.02 -4.37 25.39
N LYS A 152 21.98 -3.75 24.20
CA LYS A 152 22.88 -4.10 23.08
C LYS A 152 24.35 -4.13 23.49
N ASP A 153 24.78 -3.19 24.32
CA ASP A 153 26.17 -3.07 24.78
C ASP A 153 26.54 -4.19 25.77
N GLU A 154 25.61 -4.60 26.64
CA GLU A 154 25.80 -5.73 27.56
C GLU A 154 25.86 -7.05 26.81
N MET A 155 24.97 -7.26 25.83
CA MET A 155 24.94 -8.48 25.01
C MET A 155 26.23 -8.63 24.20
N MET A 156 26.71 -7.55 23.57
CA MET A 156 27.97 -7.57 22.81
C MET A 156 29.19 -7.86 23.70
N LYS A 157 29.19 -7.36 24.93
CA LYS A 157 30.28 -7.60 25.88
C LYS A 157 30.34 -9.07 26.30
N ILE A 158 29.20 -9.69 26.56
CA ILE A 158 29.10 -11.11 26.91
C ILE A 158 29.52 -11.99 25.73
N LEU A 159 29.02 -11.70 24.52
CA LEU A 159 29.40 -12.42 23.30
C LEU A 159 30.90 -12.36 23.02
N THR A 160 31.52 -11.19 23.24
CA THR A 160 32.97 -11.02 23.05
C THR A 160 33.78 -11.84 24.07
N LEU A 161 33.34 -11.86 25.33
CA LEU A 161 33.97 -12.65 26.38
C LEU A 161 33.90 -14.15 26.06
N GLU A 162 32.73 -14.63 25.63
CA GLU A 162 32.55 -16.04 25.26
C GLU A 162 33.34 -16.43 24.01
N SER A 163 33.35 -15.59 22.98
CA SER A 163 34.17 -15.82 21.79
C SER A 163 35.65 -15.97 22.16
N ASN A 164 36.15 -15.13 23.07
CA ASN A 164 37.54 -15.20 23.53
C ASN A 164 37.82 -16.46 24.37
N LYS A 165 36.91 -16.85 25.27
CA LYS A 165 37.04 -18.10 26.04
C LYS A 165 37.08 -19.32 25.12
N ARG A 166 36.15 -19.41 24.16
CA ARG A 166 36.10 -20.48 23.15
C ARG A 166 37.38 -20.49 22.32
N GLY A 167 37.85 -19.33 21.86
CA GLY A 167 39.11 -19.20 21.15
C GLY A 167 40.30 -19.73 21.94
N MET A 168 40.42 -19.39 23.23
CA MET A 168 41.50 -19.90 24.09
C MET A 168 41.40 -21.42 24.33
N ALA A 169 40.17 -21.94 24.51
CA ALA A 169 39.95 -23.36 24.69
C ALA A 169 40.33 -24.17 23.44
N THR A 170 39.91 -23.71 22.26
CA THR A 170 40.30 -24.32 20.97
C THR A 170 41.81 -24.30 20.80
N LEU A 171 42.46 -23.17 21.07
CA LEU A 171 43.90 -23.04 20.93
C LEU A 171 44.66 -24.00 21.87
N LYS A 172 44.20 -24.11 23.13
CA LYS A 172 44.78 -25.05 24.11
C LYS A 172 44.55 -26.52 23.70
N ASN A 173 43.33 -26.86 23.27
CA ASN A 173 42.98 -28.24 22.96
C ASN A 173 43.64 -28.72 21.68
N GLU A 174 43.55 -27.95 20.60
CA GLU A 174 44.03 -28.35 19.28
C GLU A 174 45.54 -28.17 19.12
N TYR A 175 46.11 -27.05 19.58
CA TYR A 175 47.52 -26.77 19.34
C TYR A 175 48.44 -27.27 20.46
N LEU A 176 47.93 -27.43 21.69
CA LEU A 176 48.78 -27.81 22.83
C LEU A 176 48.55 -29.25 23.28
N LEU A 177 47.29 -29.69 23.39
CA LEU A 177 46.97 -31.02 23.91
C LEU A 177 46.99 -32.10 22.82
N LEU A 178 46.44 -31.84 21.64
CA LEU A 178 46.41 -32.82 20.55
C LEU A 178 47.81 -33.32 20.15
N PRO A 179 48.84 -32.47 19.97
CA PRO A 179 50.18 -32.94 19.63
C PRO A 179 50.82 -33.75 20.77
N LYS A 180 50.54 -33.38 22.02
CA LYS A 180 51.01 -34.14 23.20
C LYS A 180 50.39 -35.53 23.25
N MET A 181 49.09 -35.64 22.97
CA MET A 181 48.38 -36.92 22.92
C MET A 181 48.92 -37.80 21.79
N GLN A 182 49.17 -37.23 20.60
CA GLN A 182 49.76 -37.96 19.48
C GLN A 182 51.19 -38.45 19.79
N ALA A 183 52.02 -37.61 20.43
CA ALA A 183 53.35 -38.00 20.87
C ALA A 183 53.31 -39.12 21.93
N LEU A 184 52.34 -39.06 22.85
CA LEU A 184 52.14 -40.11 23.85
C LEU A 184 51.72 -41.42 23.19
N LYS A 185 50.79 -41.37 22.24
CA LYS A 185 50.33 -42.53 21.48
C LYS A 185 51.48 -43.23 20.76
N ALA A 186 52.35 -42.47 20.09
CA ALA A 186 53.53 -43.02 19.42
C ALA A 186 54.50 -43.72 20.40
N LYS A 187 54.67 -43.18 21.61
CA LYS A 187 55.49 -43.83 22.67
C LYS A 187 54.87 -45.14 23.14
N TYR A 188 53.55 -45.17 23.35
CA TYR A 188 52.84 -46.39 23.72
C TYR A 188 52.92 -47.47 22.63
N GLU A 189 52.79 -47.10 21.36
CA GLU A 189 52.95 -48.03 20.24
C GLU A 189 54.37 -48.60 20.17
N ALA A 190 55.41 -47.79 20.43
CA ALA A 190 56.79 -48.26 20.49
C ALA A 190 57.01 -49.25 21.64
N LEU A 191 56.48 -48.96 22.83
CA LEU A 191 56.53 -49.87 23.98
C LEU A 191 55.81 -51.18 23.70
N ALA A 192 54.63 -51.14 23.06
CA ALA A 192 53.88 -52.33 22.70
C ALA A 192 54.66 -53.22 21.71
N ARG A 193 55.41 -52.64 20.77
CA ARG A 193 56.31 -53.40 19.88
C ARG A 193 57.44 -54.07 20.66
N GLN A 194 58.10 -53.33 21.55
CA GLN A 194 59.16 -53.87 22.40
C GLN A 194 58.66 -55.02 23.29
N GLU A 195 57.46 -54.89 23.86
CA GLU A 195 56.84 -55.95 24.65
C GLU A 195 56.58 -57.20 23.80
N LYS A 196 56.13 -57.02 22.55
CA LYS A 196 55.92 -58.13 21.61
C LYS A 196 57.24 -58.82 21.28
N GLU A 197 58.28 -58.07 20.92
CA GLU A 197 59.63 -58.60 20.63
C GLU A 197 60.21 -59.35 21.84
N LEU A 198 60.03 -58.82 23.05
CA LEU A 198 60.47 -59.48 24.28
C LEU A 198 59.72 -60.80 24.51
N LYS A 199 58.40 -60.83 24.27
CA LYS A 199 57.61 -62.07 24.37
C LYS A 199 58.09 -63.11 23.36
N GLU A 200 58.32 -62.73 22.11
CA GLU A 200 58.85 -63.63 21.08
C GLU A 200 60.24 -64.18 21.46
N PHE A 201 61.14 -63.33 21.96
CA PHE A 201 62.44 -63.77 22.46
C PHE A 201 62.32 -64.75 23.64
N LEU A 202 61.48 -64.43 24.63
CA LEU A 202 61.30 -65.27 25.82
C LEU A 202 60.62 -66.60 25.50
N PHE A 203 59.69 -66.64 24.54
CA PHE A 203 58.97 -67.86 24.20
C PHE A 203 59.75 -68.70 23.19
N ASP A 204 60.10 -68.14 22.05
CA ASP A 204 60.71 -68.89 20.94
C ASP A 204 62.22 -69.00 21.11
N GLY A 205 62.87 -67.92 21.53
CA GLY A 205 64.32 -67.87 21.74
C GLY A 205 64.75 -68.82 22.87
N VAL A 206 64.14 -68.72 24.04
CA VAL A 206 64.46 -69.58 25.19
C VAL A 206 64.05 -71.03 24.95
N SER A 207 62.90 -71.30 24.31
CA SER A 207 62.49 -72.66 23.96
C SER A 207 63.47 -73.31 22.96
N SER A 208 63.95 -72.57 21.97
CA SER A 208 64.96 -73.05 21.03
C SER A 208 66.31 -73.30 21.71
N MET A 209 66.73 -72.44 22.64
CA MET A 209 67.93 -72.64 23.45
C MET A 209 67.81 -73.86 24.35
N ASN A 210 66.68 -74.04 25.02
CA ASN A 210 66.42 -75.21 25.86
C ASN A 210 66.49 -76.50 25.03
N THR A 211 65.92 -76.49 23.82
CA THR A 211 65.99 -77.62 22.88
C THR A 211 67.44 -77.94 22.48
N LYS A 212 68.23 -76.91 22.15
CA LYS A 212 69.67 -77.06 21.83
C LYS A 212 70.46 -77.59 23.03
N VAL A 213 70.24 -77.07 24.23
CA VAL A 213 70.90 -77.53 25.46
C VAL A 213 70.56 -78.99 25.75
N GLN A 214 69.29 -79.40 25.61
CA GLN A 214 68.91 -80.80 25.78
C GLN A 214 69.55 -81.71 24.73
N ALA A 215 69.67 -81.27 23.48
CA ALA A 215 70.35 -82.01 22.43
C ALA A 215 71.84 -82.23 22.77
N THR A 216 72.56 -81.19 23.20
CA THR A 216 73.97 -81.28 23.61
C THR A 216 74.16 -82.18 24.83
N LYS A 217 73.23 -82.15 25.79
CA LYS A 217 73.28 -83.02 26.98
C LYS A 217 73.13 -84.50 26.62
N ARG A 218 72.36 -84.82 25.58
CA ARG A 218 72.19 -86.19 25.07
C ARG A 218 73.41 -86.71 24.31
N THR A 219 74.22 -85.84 23.69
CA THR A 219 75.46 -86.23 23.01
C THR A 219 76.67 -86.40 23.94
N LEU A 220 76.58 -85.91 25.17
CA LEU A 220 77.62 -86.04 26.20
C LEU A 220 77.37 -87.18 27.20
N GLN A 221 76.25 -87.91 27.05
CA GLN A 221 75.97 -89.19 27.72
C GLN A 221 76.30 -90.35 26.79
#